data_AF-A0A537GT86-F1
#
_entry.id   AF-A0A537GT86-F1
#
_cell.length_a   1.000
_cell.length_b   1.000
_cell.length_c   1.000
_cell.angle_alpha   90.00
_cell.angle_beta   90.00
_cell.angle_gamma   90.00
#
_symmetry.space_group_name_H-M   'P 1'
#
loop_
_entity.id
_entity.type
_entity.pdbx_description
1 polymer ?
#
loop_
_entity_poly.entity_id
_entity_poly.type
_entity_poly.pdbx_seq_one_letter_code
_entity_poly.pdbx_strand_id
1 'polypeptide(L)'
;NENIMLQEFGEIQEDAHEEGVPAIAWIYPRGEAVKNDTSPEIVSYAARAGLEIGADAVKIKYSGDTTSFRWAVKAAGLAKVFMSGGPKAPTDETFLNQVKGAMDAGATGLAVGRNVWQHTDPLKMSSALREIIFNGKEVDRALQMVVAE
;
A
#
# COMPACT_ATOMS: atom_id res chain seq x y z
N ASN A 1 5.22 -8.20 21.27
CA ASN A 1 4.33 -7.01 21.38
C ASN A 1 3.23 -6.99 20.32
N GLU A 2 3.16 -7.93 19.38
CA GLU A 2 2.08 -7.97 18.38
C GLU A 2 0.69 -7.97 19.03
N ASN A 3 0.47 -8.84 20.02
CA ASN A 3 -0.77 -8.93 20.77
C ASN A 3 -1.20 -7.59 21.39
N ILE A 4 -0.25 -6.81 21.92
CA ILE A 4 -0.52 -5.50 22.54
C ILE A 4 -0.96 -4.50 21.45
N MET A 5 -0.20 -4.38 20.37
CA MET A 5 -0.51 -3.43 19.29
C MET A 5 -1.84 -3.76 18.57
N LEU A 6 -2.18 -5.05 18.43
CA LEU A 6 -3.46 -5.46 17.85
C LEU A 6 -4.63 -5.09 18.75
N GLN A 7 -4.50 -5.27 20.07
CA GLN A 7 -5.51 -4.87 21.03
C GLN A 7 -5.69 -3.34 21.05
N GLU A 8 -4.59 -2.59 21.14
CA GLU A 8 -4.62 -1.12 21.12
C GLU A 8 -5.29 -0.58 19.85
N PHE A 9 -5.03 -1.18 18.68
CA PHE A 9 -5.71 -0.77 17.46
C PHE A 9 -7.21 -1.07 17.49
N GLY A 10 -7.63 -2.20 18.05
CA GLY A 10 -9.05 -2.55 18.20
C GLY A 10 -9.79 -1.51 19.05
N GLU A 11 -9.21 -1.11 20.18
CA GLU A 11 -9.76 -0.04 21.05
C GLU A 11 -9.87 1.30 20.30
N ILE A 12 -8.82 1.70 19.55
CA ILE A 12 -8.86 2.91 18.72
C ILE A 12 -9.92 2.82 17.61
N GLN A 13 -10.10 1.64 17.02
CA GLN A 13 -11.08 1.42 15.95
C GLN A 13 -12.51 1.52 16.47
N GLU A 14 -12.78 0.96 17.65
CA GLU A 14 -14.08 1.10 18.34
C GLU A 14 -14.39 2.57 18.62
N ASP A 15 -13.46 3.31 19.26
CA ASP A 15 -13.59 4.74 19.53
C ASP A 15 -13.82 5.55 18.23
N ALA A 16 -13.08 5.23 17.16
CA ALA A 16 -13.22 5.92 15.88
C ALA A 16 -14.61 5.68 15.26
N HIS A 17 -15.13 4.45 15.33
CA HIS A 17 -16.43 4.10 14.79
C HIS A 17 -17.59 4.71 15.60
N GLU A 18 -17.46 4.83 16.92
CA GLU A 18 -18.41 5.57 17.77
C GLU A 18 -18.54 7.03 17.33
N GLU A 19 -17.45 7.64 16.88
CA GLU A 19 -17.40 9.00 16.35
C GLU A 19 -17.67 9.10 14.83
N GLY A 20 -17.96 7.98 14.16
CA GLY A 20 -18.24 7.93 12.73
C GLY A 20 -17.02 8.19 11.82
N VAL A 21 -15.81 7.93 12.32
CA VAL A 21 -14.53 8.12 11.62
C VAL A 21 -13.92 6.77 11.24
N PRO A 22 -13.41 6.59 10.01
CA PRO A 22 -12.76 5.33 9.62
C PRO A 22 -11.36 5.17 10.25
N ALA A 23 -11.00 3.93 10.58
CA ALA A 23 -9.71 3.55 11.12
C ALA A 23 -8.84 2.83 10.07
N ILE A 24 -7.59 3.27 9.91
CA ILE A 24 -6.64 2.72 8.94
C ILE A 24 -5.47 2.06 9.67
N ALA A 25 -5.31 0.74 9.50
CA ALA A 25 -4.22 -0.01 10.09
C ALA A 25 -2.97 -0.04 9.18
N TRP A 26 -1.83 0.36 9.72
CA TRP A 26 -0.54 0.23 9.05
C TRP A 26 0.13 -1.07 9.51
N ILE A 27 0.03 -2.11 8.70
CA ILE A 27 0.40 -3.46 9.15
C ILE A 27 1.72 -3.86 8.48
N TYR A 28 2.79 -3.78 9.27
CA TYR A 28 4.12 -4.18 8.87
C TYR A 28 4.66 -5.23 9.83
N PRO A 29 4.46 -6.52 9.53
CA PRO A 29 5.12 -7.59 10.27
C PRO A 29 6.64 -7.36 10.23
N ARG A 30 7.26 -7.21 11.40
CA ARG A 30 8.69 -6.91 11.58
C ARG A 30 9.19 -7.56 12.87
N GLY A 31 10.51 -7.57 13.02
CA GLY A 31 11.21 -8.15 14.17
C GLY A 31 12.01 -9.39 13.78
N GLU A 32 12.72 -9.97 14.74
CA GLU A 32 13.67 -11.06 14.52
C GLU A 32 13.04 -12.30 13.85
N ALA A 33 11.75 -12.54 14.09
CA ALA A 33 11.01 -13.66 13.50
C ALA A 33 10.67 -13.45 12.01
N VAL A 34 10.68 -12.21 11.52
CA VAL A 34 10.29 -11.87 10.14
C VAL A 34 11.54 -11.74 9.27
N LYS A 35 11.82 -12.78 8.48
CA LYS A 35 13.00 -12.83 7.60
C LYS A 35 12.83 -12.01 6.31
N ASN A 36 11.62 -11.99 5.75
CA ASN A 36 11.29 -11.23 4.54
C ASN A 36 9.90 -10.63 4.71
N ASP A 37 9.84 -9.34 5.00
CA ASP A 37 8.59 -8.63 5.23
C ASP A 37 7.82 -8.23 3.95
N THR A 38 8.33 -8.66 2.79
CA THR A 38 7.68 -8.53 1.48
C THR A 38 7.30 -9.88 0.86
N SER A 39 7.48 -11.00 1.58
CA SER A 39 7.06 -12.31 1.05
C SER A 39 5.54 -12.34 0.84
N PRO A 40 5.03 -13.09 -0.16
CA PRO A 40 3.60 -13.22 -0.41
C PRO A 40 2.80 -13.61 0.84
N GLU A 41 3.33 -14.51 1.67
CA GLU A 41 2.69 -15.00 2.89
C GLU A 41 2.61 -13.90 3.95
N ILE A 42 3.70 -13.17 4.15
CA ILE A 42 3.76 -12.10 5.17
C ILE A 42 2.87 -10.91 4.76
N VAL A 43 2.86 -10.54 3.49
CA VAL A 43 1.99 -9.46 2.99
C VAL A 43 0.51 -9.86 3.07
N SER A 44 0.18 -11.12 2.78
CA SER A 44 -1.20 -11.62 2.89
C SER A 44 -1.65 -11.75 4.34
N TYR A 45 -0.75 -12.16 5.24
CA TYR A 45 -0.99 -12.14 6.69
C TYR A 45 -1.29 -10.72 7.16
N ALA A 46 -0.46 -9.74 6.77
CA ALA A 46 -0.67 -8.35 7.13
C ALA A 46 -2.05 -7.83 6.68
N ALA A 47 -2.44 -8.18 5.45
CA ALA A 47 -3.74 -7.81 4.90
C ALA A 47 -4.89 -8.42 5.71
N ARG A 48 -4.83 -9.73 6.00
CA ARG A 48 -5.88 -10.43 6.75
C ARG A 48 -5.95 -9.99 8.20
N ALA A 49 -4.82 -9.79 8.86
CA ALA A 49 -4.77 -9.34 10.25
C ALA A 49 -5.51 -8.01 10.43
N GLY A 50 -5.42 -7.10 9.46
CA GLY A 50 -6.14 -5.83 9.50
C GLY A 50 -7.65 -5.97 9.41
N LEU A 51 -8.13 -6.90 8.59
CA LEU A 51 -9.56 -7.23 8.56
C LEU A 51 -10.03 -7.79 9.92
N GLU A 52 -9.26 -8.69 10.52
CA GLU A 52 -9.63 -9.34 11.78
C GLU A 52 -9.70 -8.37 12.97
N ILE A 53 -8.92 -7.28 12.95
CA ILE A 53 -8.95 -6.22 13.96
C ILE A 53 -9.89 -5.06 13.60
N GLY A 54 -10.77 -5.24 12.60
CA GLY A 54 -11.82 -4.26 12.27
C GLY A 54 -11.37 -3.05 11.44
N ALA A 55 -10.17 -3.05 10.87
CA ALA A 55 -9.70 -1.90 10.08
C ALA A 55 -10.54 -1.69 8.80
N ASP A 56 -10.98 -0.45 8.56
CA ASP A 56 -11.68 -0.07 7.32
C ASP A 56 -10.74 -0.13 6.12
N ALA A 57 -9.46 0.17 6.36
CA ALA A 57 -8.41 0.04 5.39
C ALA A 57 -7.11 -0.44 6.02
N VAL A 58 -6.33 -1.16 5.22
CA VAL A 58 -4.98 -1.58 5.56
C VAL A 58 -3.98 -0.92 4.64
N LYS A 59 -2.85 -0.54 5.21
CA LYS A 59 -1.67 -0.16 4.45
C LYS A 59 -0.59 -1.21 4.62
N ILE A 60 -0.22 -1.84 3.51
CA ILE A 60 0.70 -2.98 3.48
C ILE A 60 1.79 -2.79 2.41
N LYS A 61 2.87 -3.56 2.51
CA LYS A 61 3.95 -3.55 1.51
C LYS A 61 3.52 -4.27 0.23
N TYR A 62 4.06 -3.87 -0.91
CA TYR A 62 3.93 -4.62 -2.15
C TYR A 62 4.75 -5.91 -2.07
N SER A 63 4.18 -7.04 -2.51
CA SER A 63 4.82 -8.36 -2.46
C SER A 63 5.81 -8.63 -3.59
N GLY A 64 5.99 -7.65 -4.49
CA GLY A 64 6.96 -7.71 -5.59
C GLY A 64 6.33 -8.01 -6.94
N ASP A 65 5.16 -8.66 -6.99
CA ASP A 65 4.43 -8.94 -8.23
C ASP A 65 2.91 -8.86 -8.07
N THR A 66 2.23 -8.61 -9.19
CA THR A 66 0.78 -8.42 -9.26
C THR A 66 -0.01 -9.64 -8.81
N THR A 67 0.47 -10.86 -9.09
CA THR A 67 -0.26 -12.10 -8.81
C THR A 67 -0.27 -12.39 -7.32
N SER A 68 0.88 -12.34 -6.67
CA SER A 68 0.97 -12.50 -5.22
C SER A 68 0.24 -11.38 -4.48
N PHE A 69 0.33 -10.13 -4.97
CA PHE A 69 -0.34 -9.00 -4.32
C PHE A 69 -1.87 -9.09 -4.47
N ARG A 70 -2.37 -9.64 -5.58
CA ARG A 70 -3.81 -9.91 -5.77
C ARG A 70 -4.34 -10.88 -4.71
N TRP A 71 -3.54 -11.85 -4.28
CA TRP A 71 -3.91 -12.73 -3.18
C TRP A 71 -4.00 -11.97 -1.85
N ALA A 72 -3.05 -11.06 -1.57
CA ALA A 72 -3.12 -10.21 -0.38
C ALA A 72 -4.36 -9.29 -0.39
N VAL A 73 -4.69 -8.70 -1.56
CA VAL A 73 -5.92 -7.91 -1.73
C VAL A 73 -7.16 -8.75 -1.43
N LYS A 74 -7.23 -9.99 -1.94
CA LYS A 74 -8.32 -10.91 -1.63
C LYS A 74 -8.37 -11.28 -0.15
N ALA A 75 -7.22 -11.44 0.49
CA ALA A 75 -7.11 -11.78 1.91
C ALA A 75 -7.57 -10.64 2.85
N ALA A 76 -7.47 -9.38 2.40
CA ALA A 76 -8.00 -8.21 3.12
C ALA A 76 -9.54 -8.19 3.19
N GLY A 77 -10.25 -9.02 2.40
CA GLY A 77 -11.70 -9.12 2.42
C GLY A 77 -12.38 -7.78 2.11
N LEU A 78 -13.12 -7.24 3.08
CA LEU A 78 -13.84 -5.96 2.92
C LEU A 78 -12.95 -4.74 3.17
N ALA A 79 -11.81 -4.91 3.86
CA ALA A 79 -10.89 -3.82 4.15
C ALA A 79 -10.24 -3.30 2.86
N LYS A 80 -10.18 -1.97 2.71
CA LYS A 80 -9.53 -1.33 1.55
C LYS A 80 -8.02 -1.50 1.64
N VAL A 81 -7.36 -1.72 0.51
CA VAL A 81 -5.91 -1.96 0.49
C VAL A 81 -5.17 -0.79 -0.13
N PHE A 82 -4.26 -0.19 0.64
CA PHE A 82 -3.35 0.84 0.18
C PHE A 82 -1.92 0.30 0.12
N MET A 83 -1.28 0.39 -1.04
CA MET A 83 0.12 0.01 -1.18
C MET A 83 1.03 1.04 -0.51
N SER A 84 1.97 0.57 0.32
CA SER A 84 3.06 1.39 0.83
C SER A 84 4.14 1.61 -0.22
N GLY A 85 4.66 2.84 -0.31
CA GLY A 85 5.69 3.18 -1.28
C GLY A 85 7.11 2.70 -0.96
N GLY A 86 7.38 2.15 0.23
CA GLY A 86 8.72 1.70 0.59
C GLY A 86 9.80 2.81 0.57
N PRO A 87 11.09 2.43 0.47
CA PRO A 87 12.20 3.32 0.15
C PRO A 87 12.05 4.02 -1.20
N LYS A 88 12.86 5.06 -1.47
CA LYS A 88 12.94 5.64 -2.82
C LYS A 88 13.44 4.56 -3.77
N ALA A 89 12.67 4.29 -4.82
CA ALA A 89 13.04 3.35 -5.87
C ALA A 89 14.25 3.89 -6.65
N PRO A 90 15.06 3.00 -7.25
CA PRO A 90 16.22 3.40 -8.03
C PRO A 90 15.85 4.22 -9.27
N THR A 91 14.67 3.99 -9.85
CA THR A 91 14.13 4.74 -10.99
C THR A 91 12.63 4.99 -10.82
N ASP A 92 12.13 6.03 -11.49
CA ASP A 92 10.70 6.32 -11.52
C ASP A 92 9.90 5.20 -12.19
N GLU A 93 10.44 4.61 -13.26
CA GLU A 93 9.87 3.44 -13.92
C GLU A 93 9.70 2.26 -12.93
N THR A 94 10.70 1.98 -12.08
CA THR A 94 10.60 0.92 -11.08
C THR A 94 9.43 1.17 -10.14
N PHE A 95 9.29 2.40 -9.66
CA PHE A 95 8.20 2.77 -8.76
C PHE A 95 6.83 2.74 -9.45
N LEU A 96 6.71 3.29 -10.66
CA LEU A 96 5.48 3.30 -11.43
C LEU A 96 5.01 1.89 -11.79
N ASN A 97 5.94 0.96 -12.06
CA ASN A 97 5.62 -0.46 -12.25
C ASN A 97 5.06 -1.11 -10.97
N GLN A 98 5.62 -0.83 -9.80
CA GLN A 98 5.06 -1.32 -8.52
C GLN A 98 3.64 -0.78 -8.30
N VAL A 99 3.43 0.51 -8.57
CA VAL A 99 2.11 1.15 -8.48
C VAL A 99 1.12 0.50 -9.43
N LYS A 100 1.47 0.34 -10.72
CA LYS A 100 0.63 -0.32 -11.71
C LYS A 100 0.29 -1.75 -11.30
N GLY A 101 1.28 -2.52 -10.85
CA GLY A 101 1.06 -3.88 -10.37
C GLY A 101 0.12 -3.95 -9.16
N ALA A 102 0.23 -3.03 -8.21
CA ALA A 102 -0.70 -2.96 -7.08
C ALA A 102 -2.13 -2.57 -7.52
N MET A 103 -2.28 -1.59 -8.40
CA MET A 103 -3.60 -1.21 -8.93
C MET A 103 -4.23 -2.34 -9.73
N ASP A 104 -3.47 -3.00 -10.61
CA ASP A 104 -3.92 -4.15 -11.40
C ASP A 104 -4.30 -5.34 -10.53
N ALA A 105 -3.66 -5.50 -9.36
CA ALA A 105 -3.98 -6.51 -8.36
C ALA A 105 -5.31 -6.23 -7.63
N GLY A 106 -5.86 -5.02 -7.74
CA GLY A 106 -7.11 -4.60 -7.10
C GLY A 106 -6.93 -3.76 -5.83
N ALA A 107 -5.75 -3.18 -5.60
CA ALA A 107 -5.57 -2.21 -4.52
C ALA A 107 -6.54 -1.03 -4.69
N THR A 108 -6.98 -0.47 -3.58
CA THR A 108 -7.82 0.73 -3.56
C THR A 108 -7.01 1.98 -3.92
N GLY A 109 -5.71 1.98 -3.61
CA GLY A 109 -4.83 3.08 -3.96
C GLY A 109 -3.47 2.97 -3.29
N LEU A 110 -2.86 4.13 -3.04
CA LEU A 110 -1.52 4.23 -2.52
C LEU A 110 -1.47 5.11 -1.27
N ALA A 111 -0.57 4.76 -0.34
CA ALA A 111 -0.10 5.67 0.68
C ALA A 111 1.42 5.75 0.57
N VAL A 112 1.92 6.71 -0.20
CA VAL A 112 3.35 6.83 -0.54
C VAL A 112 3.91 8.18 -0.09
N GLY A 113 5.23 8.23 0.11
CA GLY A 113 5.93 9.45 0.55
C GLY A 113 7.20 9.67 -0.25
N ARG A 114 8.28 8.98 0.14
CA ARG A 114 9.64 9.18 -0.41
C ARG A 114 9.71 9.20 -1.93
N ASN A 115 9.00 8.30 -2.61
CA ASN A 115 8.99 8.26 -4.07
C ASN A 115 8.40 9.52 -4.73
N VAL A 116 7.58 10.29 -4.00
CA VAL A 116 7.00 11.56 -4.45
C VAL A 116 7.85 12.75 -4.01
N TRP A 117 8.02 12.98 -2.70
CA TRP A 117 8.65 14.22 -2.21
C TRP A 117 10.18 14.26 -2.38
N GLN A 118 10.84 13.13 -2.63
CA GLN A 118 12.26 13.09 -3.03
C GLN A 118 12.46 13.10 -4.55
N HIS A 119 11.38 13.15 -5.34
CA HIS A 119 11.49 13.35 -6.78
C HIS A 119 11.93 14.79 -7.08
N THR A 120 12.64 15.00 -8.18
CA THR A 120 13.08 16.34 -8.62
C THR A 120 11.90 17.26 -8.93
N ASP A 121 10.78 16.68 -9.37
CA ASP A 121 9.49 17.35 -9.57
C ASP A 121 8.34 16.55 -8.92
N PRO A 122 8.04 16.76 -7.64
CA PRO A 122 7.01 16.00 -6.92
C PRO A 122 5.60 16.16 -7.52
N LEU A 123 5.31 17.29 -8.18
CA LEU A 123 4.00 17.56 -8.77
C LEU A 123 3.79 16.74 -10.05
N LYS A 124 4.82 16.63 -10.90
CA LYS A 124 4.79 15.72 -12.06
C LYS A 124 4.63 14.26 -11.62
N MET A 125 5.39 13.83 -10.62
CA MET A 125 5.25 12.47 -10.06
C MET A 125 3.83 12.23 -9.54
N SER A 126 3.27 13.17 -8.79
CA SER A 126 1.89 13.07 -8.28
C SER A 126 0.86 12.99 -9.41
N SER A 127 1.06 13.75 -10.50
CA SER A 127 0.21 13.72 -11.69
C SER A 127 0.29 12.38 -12.42
N ALA A 128 1.48 11.81 -12.56
CA ALA A 128 1.66 10.48 -13.15
C ALA A 128 0.97 9.37 -12.32
N LEU A 129 1.09 9.42 -10.99
CA LEU A 129 0.41 8.49 -10.10
C LEU A 129 -1.12 8.59 -10.21
N ARG A 130 -1.66 9.82 -10.26
CA ARG A 130 -3.09 10.06 -10.46
C ARG A 130 -3.61 9.35 -11.72
N GLU A 131 -2.89 9.44 -12.82
CA GLU A 131 -3.30 8.80 -14.07
C GLU A 131 -3.33 7.27 -14.00
N ILE A 132 -2.37 6.65 -13.28
CA ILE A 132 -2.39 5.20 -13.08
C ILE A 132 -3.58 4.81 -12.18
N ILE A 133 -3.77 5.52 -11.06
CA ILE A 133 -4.76 5.17 -10.03
C ILE A 133 -6.19 5.36 -10.53
N PHE A 134 -6.49 6.51 -11.15
CA PHE A 134 -7.87 6.90 -11.48
C PHE A 134 -8.24 6.64 -12.94
N ASN A 135 -7.27 6.63 -13.85
CA ASN A 135 -7.52 6.50 -15.29
C ASN A 135 -6.96 5.19 -15.89
N GLY A 136 -6.33 4.33 -15.07
CA GLY A 136 -5.79 3.04 -15.53
C GLY A 136 -4.68 3.17 -16.56
N LYS A 137 -3.95 4.28 -16.57
CA LYS A 137 -2.92 4.58 -17.57
C LYS A 137 -1.74 3.61 -17.46
N GLU A 138 -1.19 3.20 -18.61
CA GLU A 138 -0.01 2.33 -18.67
C GLU A 138 1.29 3.05 -18.27
N VAL A 139 2.26 2.29 -17.77
CA VAL A 139 3.50 2.82 -17.15
C VAL A 139 4.28 3.70 -18.11
N ASP A 140 4.49 3.29 -19.36
CA ASP A 140 5.23 4.07 -20.37
C ASP A 140 4.63 5.46 -20.57
N ARG A 141 3.29 5.56 -20.50
CA ARG A 141 2.56 6.82 -20.68
C ARG A 141 2.59 7.70 -19.43
N ALA A 142 2.66 7.09 -18.25
CA ALA A 142 2.88 7.81 -17.01
C ALA A 142 4.35 8.29 -16.90
N LEU A 143 5.30 7.49 -17.38
CA LEU A 143 6.73 7.82 -17.37
C LEU A 143 7.02 9.06 -18.23
N GLN A 144 6.38 9.18 -19.39
CA GLN A 144 6.44 10.38 -20.25
C GLN A 144 6.05 11.68 -19.51
N MET A 145 5.28 11.60 -18.42
CA MET A 145 4.86 12.78 -17.65
C MET A 145 5.90 13.22 -16.60
N VAL A 146 6.83 12.34 -16.21
CA VAL A 146 7.83 12.62 -15.17
C VAL A 146 9.22 12.89 -15.74
N VAL A 147 9.49 12.46 -16.97
CA VAL A 147 10.72 12.81 -17.70
C VAL A 147 10.71 14.32 -17.99
N ALA A 148 11.84 14.98 -17.74
CA ALA A 148 12.05 16.37 -18.13
C ALA A 148 12.11 16.48 -19.65
N GLU A 149 11.51 17.53 -20.21
CA GLU A 149 11.75 17.92 -21.61
C GLU A 149 13.22 18.28 -21.83
#